data_AF-A0A6S7JDT5-F1
#
_entry.id   AF-A0A6S7JDT5-F1
#
_cell.length_a   1.000
_cell.length_b   1.000
_cell.length_c   1.000
_cell.angle_alpha   90.00
_cell.angle_beta   90.00
_cell.angle_gamma   90.00
#
_symmetry.space_group_name_H-M   'P 1'
#
loop_
_entity.id
_entity.type
_entity.pdbx_description
1 polymer ?
#
loop_
_entity_poly.entity_id
_entity_poly.type
_entity_poly.pdbx_seq_one_letter_code
_entity_poly.pdbx_strand_id
1 'polypeptide(L)'
;MHAIGKPVVLFKSGFVVCKDAPFLGASPDGKVIDAGCSEPYGLVEVKCPETKYRVTPLDACSDPKFCSHEVAGIPQLKHDHDYYAQIQGQLGVTQAKWCDFVIYTDKGLSIERIK
;
A
#
# COMPACT_ATOMS: atom_id res chain seq x y z
N MET A 1 -19.27 11.46 5.72
CA MET A 1 -18.30 10.47 5.20
C MET A 1 -18.32 10.58 3.69
N HIS A 2 -17.30 11.16 3.07
CA HIS A 2 -17.19 11.14 1.62
C HIS A 2 -16.65 9.75 1.25
N ALA A 3 -17.50 8.90 0.67
CA ALA A 3 -17.05 7.63 0.12
C ALA A 3 -16.29 7.92 -1.18
N ILE A 4 -14.96 7.77 -1.12
CA ILE A 4 -14.10 7.90 -2.29
C ILE A 4 -13.93 6.49 -2.85
N GLY A 5 -14.65 6.17 -3.94
CA GLY A 5 -14.47 4.93 -4.68
C GLY A 5 -15.37 3.76 -4.28
N LYS A 6 -15.06 2.60 -4.87
CA LYS A 6 -15.84 1.37 -4.76
C LYS A 6 -15.56 0.65 -3.44
N PRO A 7 -16.59 0.15 -2.73
CA PRO A 7 -16.38 -0.58 -1.49
C PRO A 7 -15.61 -1.89 -1.73
N VAL A 8 -14.68 -2.18 -0.82
CA VAL A 8 -13.92 -3.45 -0.73
C VAL A 8 -14.16 -4.09 0.62
N VAL A 9 -13.95 -5.41 0.71
CA VAL A 9 -13.99 -6.12 2.01
C VAL A 9 -12.58 -6.26 2.54
N LEU A 10 -12.35 -5.81 3.78
CA LEU A 10 -11.06 -5.85 4.44
C LEU A 10 -11.04 -6.89 5.56
N PHE A 11 -10.01 -7.72 5.58
CA PHE A 11 -9.73 -8.69 6.65
C PHE A 11 -8.41 -8.34 7.33
N LYS A 12 -8.36 -8.50 8.65
CA LYS A 12 -7.09 -8.41 9.40
C LYS A 12 -6.12 -9.48 8.89
N SER A 13 -4.85 -9.11 8.80
CA SER A 13 -3.77 -10.09 8.60
C SER A 13 -2.99 -10.30 9.90
N GLY A 14 -2.36 -11.47 10.00
CA GLY A 14 -1.26 -11.71 10.92
C GLY A 14 0.02 -11.95 10.13
N PHE A 15 1.00 -12.61 10.76
CA PHE A 15 2.21 -13.05 10.09
C PHE A 15 1.92 -14.24 9.16
N VAL A 16 2.25 -14.09 7.89
CA VAL A 16 2.12 -15.12 6.86
C VAL A 16 3.51 -15.69 6.58
N VAL A 17 3.64 -17.02 6.68
CA VAL A 17 4.86 -17.74 6.32
C VAL A 17 4.72 -18.24 4.87
N CYS A 18 5.77 -18.06 4.07
CA CYS A 18 5.78 -18.57 2.70
C CYS A 18 5.83 -20.10 2.72
N LYS A 19 4.92 -20.76 1.98
CA LYS A 19 4.82 -22.23 1.97
C LYS A 19 6.04 -22.89 1.32
N ASP A 20 6.55 -22.29 0.24
CA ASP A 20 7.67 -22.85 -0.54
C ASP A 20 9.04 -22.49 0.06
N ALA A 21 9.09 -21.42 0.85
CA ALA A 21 10.30 -20.95 1.54
C ALA A 21 9.97 -20.55 2.99
N PRO A 22 9.86 -21.51 3.94
CA PRO A 22 9.39 -21.24 5.31
C PRO A 22 10.26 -20.28 6.13
N PHE A 23 11.47 -19.97 5.67
CA PHE A 23 12.34 -18.94 6.24
C PHE A 23 11.95 -17.51 5.83
N LEU A 24 11.01 -17.35 4.90
CA LEU A 24 10.42 -16.07 4.50
C LEU A 24 9.03 -15.91 5.11
N GLY A 25 8.72 -14.68 5.51
CA GLY A 25 7.38 -14.32 5.96
C GLY A 25 7.12 -12.82 5.86
N ALA A 26 5.84 -12.45 5.94
CA ALA A 26 5.40 -11.09 5.79
C ALA A 26 4.13 -10.83 6.61
N SER A 27 3.93 -9.60 7.05
CA SER A 27 2.74 -9.16 7.78
C SER A 27 2.16 -7.92 7.09
N PRO A 28 1.32 -8.09 6.05
CA PRO A 28 0.61 -6.97 5.46
C PRO A 28 -0.39 -6.37 6.46
N ASP A 29 -0.72 -5.09 6.35
CA ASP A 29 -1.69 -4.45 7.25
C ASP A 29 -3.11 -5.03 7.10
N GLY A 30 -3.46 -5.50 5.90
CA GLY A 30 -4.72 -6.19 5.67
C GLY A 30 -4.78 -6.98 4.37
N LYS A 31 -5.78 -7.85 4.29
CA LYS A 31 -6.15 -8.59 3.09
C LYS A 31 -7.43 -8.00 2.51
N VAL A 32 -7.44 -7.77 1.21
CA VAL A 32 -8.52 -7.09 0.50
C VAL A 32 -9.23 -8.07 -0.42
N ILE A 33 -10.56 -8.03 -0.44
CA ILE A 33 -11.39 -8.63 -1.48
C ILE A 33 -12.09 -7.51 -2.26
N ASP A 34 -11.72 -7.33 -3.53
CA ASP A 34 -12.37 -6.44 -4.49
C ASP A 34 -13.07 -7.26 -5.58
N ALA A 35 -14.38 -7.50 -5.37
CA ALA A 35 -15.19 -8.38 -6.22
C ALA A 35 -15.41 -7.90 -7.68
N GLY A 36 -14.90 -6.74 -8.08
CA GLY A 36 -14.97 -6.32 -9.50
C GLY A 36 -13.62 -6.01 -10.11
N CYS A 37 -12.55 -6.50 -9.49
CA CYS A 37 -11.28 -6.70 -10.18
C CYS A 37 -11.22 -8.11 -10.76
N SER A 38 -10.48 -8.28 -11.87
CA SER A 38 -10.21 -9.61 -12.45
C SER A 38 -9.43 -10.50 -11.47
N GLU A 39 -8.56 -9.87 -10.67
CA GLU A 39 -7.85 -10.49 -9.54
C GLU A 39 -8.47 -9.95 -8.25
N PRO A 40 -9.46 -10.63 -7.65
CA PRO A 40 -10.23 -10.06 -6.54
C PRO A 40 -9.46 -10.04 -5.22
N TYR A 41 -8.39 -10.81 -5.09
CA TYR A 41 -7.61 -10.93 -3.86
C TYR A 41 -6.35 -10.06 -3.92
N GLY A 42 -6.23 -9.16 -2.93
CA GLY A 42 -5.07 -8.30 -2.79
C GLY A 42 -4.71 -8.04 -1.34
N LEU A 43 -3.75 -7.14 -1.16
CA LEU A 43 -3.29 -6.67 0.14
C LEU A 43 -3.52 -5.16 0.27
N VAL A 44 -3.39 -4.66 1.49
CA VAL A 44 -3.22 -3.23 1.76
C VAL A 44 -2.02 -3.04 2.67
N GLU A 45 -1.23 -1.99 2.42
CA GLU A 45 -0.13 -1.53 3.25
C GLU A 45 -0.30 -0.03 3.48
N VAL A 46 -0.43 0.39 4.72
CA VAL A 46 -0.77 1.76 5.12
C VAL A 46 0.40 2.42 5.82
N LYS A 47 0.82 3.57 5.31
CA LYS A 47 1.83 4.42 5.96
C LYS A 47 1.20 5.73 6.45
N CYS A 48 1.51 6.09 7.69
CA CYS A 48 1.06 7.32 8.35
C CYS A 48 2.29 8.18 8.71
N PRO A 49 2.90 8.91 7.75
CA PRO A 49 4.15 9.62 7.99
C PRO A 49 3.98 10.82 8.93
N GLU A 50 4.49 10.71 10.16
CA GLU A 50 4.33 11.75 11.20
C GLU A 50 4.83 13.14 10.75
N THR A 51 6.00 13.20 10.12
CA THR A 51 6.62 14.47 9.66
C THR A 51 5.84 15.14 8.52
N LYS A 52 4.95 14.40 7.85
CA LYS A 52 4.10 14.88 6.75
C LYS A 52 2.62 14.77 7.08
N TYR A 53 2.27 14.49 8.34
CA TYR A 53 0.90 14.22 8.75
C TYR A 53 -0.05 15.40 8.51
N ARG A 54 0.47 16.64 8.52
CA ARG A 54 -0.32 17.88 8.39
C ARG A 54 -0.41 18.46 6.97
N VAL A 55 0.13 17.77 5.98
CA VAL A 55 0.08 18.18 4.57
C VAL A 55 -0.62 17.12 3.74
N THR A 56 -1.06 17.44 2.52
CA THR A 56 -1.64 16.41 1.65
C THR A 56 -0.55 15.40 1.24
N PRO A 57 -0.90 14.16 0.89
CA PRO A 57 0.08 13.20 0.37
C PRO A 57 0.81 13.71 -0.89
N LEU A 58 0.14 14.53 -1.71
CA LEU A 58 0.74 15.17 -2.87
C LEU A 58 1.76 16.24 -2.47
N ASP A 59 1.41 17.14 -1.54
CA ASP A 59 2.36 18.15 -1.04
C ASP A 59 3.58 17.50 -0.39
N ALA A 60 3.41 16.37 0.28
CA ALA A 60 4.50 15.60 0.88
C ALA A 60 5.56 15.15 -0.16
N CYS A 61 5.16 14.93 -1.42
CA CYS A 61 6.05 14.54 -2.51
C CYS A 61 7.04 15.63 -2.92
N SER A 62 6.83 16.89 -2.49
CA SER A 62 7.81 17.97 -2.67
C SER A 62 9.12 17.75 -1.90
N ASP A 63 9.10 16.88 -0.88
CA ASP A 63 10.30 16.48 -0.14
C ASP A 63 11.00 15.30 -0.85
N PRO A 64 12.23 15.47 -1.36
CA PRO A 64 12.96 14.40 -2.04
C PRO A 64 13.24 13.17 -1.15
N LYS A 65 13.19 13.31 0.18
CA LYS A 65 13.36 12.21 1.13
C LYS A 65 12.06 11.46 1.42
N PHE A 66 10.92 11.95 0.93
CA PHE A 66 9.65 11.24 1.10
C PHE A 66 9.64 9.94 0.30
N CYS A 67 8.84 8.96 0.73
CA CYS A 67 8.79 7.64 0.10
C CYS A 67 8.18 7.67 -1.31
N SER A 68 7.42 8.70 -1.63
CA SER A 68 6.75 8.88 -2.91
C SER A 68 7.22 10.15 -3.62
N HIS A 69 6.99 10.18 -4.93
CA HIS A 69 7.19 11.34 -5.79
C HIS A 69 5.92 11.62 -6.58
N GLU A 70 5.77 12.86 -7.04
CA GLU A 70 4.66 13.22 -7.90
C GLU A 70 4.91 12.73 -9.32
N VAL A 71 3.92 12.03 -9.89
CA VAL A 71 3.85 11.71 -11.31
C VAL A 71 2.46 12.11 -11.81
N ALA A 72 2.41 13.09 -12.70
CA ALA A 72 1.17 13.63 -13.27
C ALA A 72 0.11 14.02 -12.21
N GLY A 73 0.54 14.70 -11.14
CA GLY A 73 -0.34 15.13 -10.05
C GLY A 73 -0.77 14.04 -9.07
N ILE A 74 -0.17 12.85 -9.13
CA ILE A 74 -0.50 11.71 -8.27
C ILE A 74 0.76 11.23 -7.54
N PRO A 75 0.71 11.01 -6.22
CA PRO A 75 1.79 10.34 -5.50
C PRO A 75 2.00 8.92 -6.02
N GLN A 76 3.23 8.58 -6.37
CA GLN A 76 3.68 7.22 -6.68
C GLN A 76 4.85 6.85 -5.79
N LEU A 77 4.84 5.63 -5.26
CA LEU A 77 5.91 5.09 -4.45
C LEU A 77 7.15 4.94 -5.29
N LYS A 78 8.28 5.44 -4.79
CA LYS A 78 9.56 5.27 -5.48
C LYS A 78 9.96 3.80 -5.48
N HIS A 79 10.28 3.26 -6.65
CA HIS A 79 10.64 1.85 -6.81
C HIS A 79 11.96 1.46 -6.12
N ASP A 80 12.83 2.44 -5.83
CA ASP A 80 14.08 2.28 -5.10
C ASP A 80 13.93 2.47 -3.58
N HIS A 81 12.71 2.68 -3.08
CA HIS A 81 12.44 2.84 -1.65
C HIS A 81 12.15 1.49 -0.96
N ASP A 82 12.57 1.35 0.30
CA ASP A 82 12.41 0.10 1.08
C ASP A 82 10.97 -0.41 1.15
N TYR A 83 9.98 0.50 1.16
CA TYR A 83 8.56 0.13 1.12
C TYR A 83 8.16 -0.59 -0.16
N TYR A 84 8.79 -0.28 -1.31
CA TYR A 84 8.51 -1.01 -2.55
C TYR A 84 9.02 -2.45 -2.43
N ALA A 85 10.25 -2.63 -1.92
CA ALA A 85 10.80 -3.95 -1.64
C ALA A 85 9.96 -4.71 -0.59
N GLN A 86 9.47 -4.04 0.45
CA GLN A 86 8.57 -4.61 1.46
C GLN A 86 7.30 -5.17 0.81
N ILE A 87 6.66 -4.39 -0.06
CA ILE A 87 5.41 -4.78 -0.74
C ILE A 87 5.67 -5.93 -1.71
N GLN A 88 6.73 -5.89 -2.51
CA GLN A 88 7.10 -7.00 -3.39
C GLN A 88 7.35 -8.30 -2.59
N GLY A 89 8.00 -8.19 -1.42
CA GLY A 89 8.14 -9.30 -0.48
C GLY A 89 6.80 -9.84 0.03
N GLN A 90 5.87 -8.96 0.41
CA GLN A 90 4.52 -9.35 0.82
C GLN A 90 3.75 -10.06 -0.31
N LEU A 91 3.83 -9.57 -1.54
CA LEU A 91 3.21 -10.20 -2.71
C LEU A 91 3.80 -11.60 -2.96
N GLY A 92 5.12 -11.74 -2.92
CA GLY A 92 5.80 -13.03 -3.06
C GLY A 92 5.43 -14.03 -1.95
N VAL A 93 5.39 -13.59 -0.68
CA VAL A 93 5.05 -14.47 0.45
C VAL A 93 3.59 -14.93 0.42
N THR A 94 2.67 -14.00 0.12
CA THR A 94 1.22 -14.25 0.21
C THR A 94 0.60 -14.79 -1.08
N GLN A 95 1.35 -14.72 -2.20
CA GLN A 95 0.88 -15.01 -3.55
C GLN A 95 -0.24 -14.09 -4.05
N ALA A 96 -0.47 -12.96 -3.38
CA ALA A 96 -1.38 -11.92 -3.85
C ALA A 96 -0.85 -11.28 -5.14
N LYS A 97 -1.77 -10.78 -5.98
CA LYS A 97 -1.42 -10.20 -7.30
C LYS A 97 -1.24 -8.68 -7.27
N TRP A 98 -1.63 -8.06 -6.18
CA TRP A 98 -1.51 -6.61 -6.00
C TRP A 98 -1.63 -6.23 -4.52
N CYS A 99 -1.10 -5.06 -4.21
CA CYS A 99 -1.21 -4.40 -2.92
C CYS A 99 -1.64 -2.95 -3.16
N ASP A 100 -2.67 -2.50 -2.45
CA ASP A 100 -3.01 -1.08 -2.39
C ASP A 100 -2.10 -0.43 -1.34
N PHE A 101 -1.13 0.36 -1.79
CA PHE A 101 -0.27 1.17 -0.96
C PHE A 101 -0.99 2.47 -0.61
N VAL A 102 -1.17 2.72 0.69
CA VAL A 102 -1.93 3.85 1.19
C VAL A 102 -1.03 4.79 1.96
N ILE A 103 -1.05 6.07 1.60
CA ILE A 103 -0.47 7.14 2.42
C ILE A 103 -1.61 7.88 3.07
N TYR A 104 -1.66 7.84 4.40
CA TYR A 104 -2.65 8.57 5.20
C TYR A 104 -2.03 9.77 5.91
N THR A 105 -2.72 10.90 5.80
CA THR A 105 -2.41 12.19 6.47
C THR A 105 -3.70 12.78 7.03
N ASP A 106 -3.61 13.78 7.91
CA ASP A 106 -4.81 14.52 8.37
C ASP A 106 -5.48 15.36 7.26
N LYS A 107 -4.79 15.57 6.14
CA LYS A 107 -5.31 16.31 4.97
C LYS A 107 -5.89 15.41 3.90
N GLY A 108 -5.79 14.09 4.03
CA GLY A 108 -6.36 13.14 3.08
C GLY A 108 -5.55 11.87 2.91
N LEU A 109 -5.92 11.11 1.89
CA LEU A 109 -5.36 9.81 1.57
C LEU A 109 -4.94 9.75 0.09
N SER A 110 -3.87 9.02 -0.18
CA SER A 110 -3.48 8.59 -1.52
C SER A 110 -3.44 7.07 -1.53
N ILE A 111 -3.92 6.47 -2.62
CA ILE A 111 -3.92 5.02 -2.82
C ILE A 111 -3.28 4.74 -4.18
N GLU A 112 -2.25 3.92 -4.18
CA GLU A 112 -1.59 3.42 -5.38
C GLU A 112 -1.66 1.89 -5.40
N ARG A 113 -2.05 1.31 -6.54
CA ARG A 113 -2.05 -0.15 -6.70
C ARG A 113 -0.72 -0.62 -7.27
N ILE A 114 0.02 -1.38 -6.47
CA ILE A 114 1.32 -1.98 -6.82
C ILE A 114 1.11 -3.45 -7.18
N LYS A 115 1.82 -3.92 -8.21
CA LYS A 115 1.80 -5.31 -8.71
C LYS A 115 3.19 -5.92 -8.69
#